data_AF-A0A0A8F152-F1
#
_entry.id   AF-A0A0A8F152-F1
#
_cell.length_a   1.000
_cell.length_b   1.000
_cell.length_c   1.000
_cell.angle_alpha   90.00
_cell.angle_beta   90.00
_cell.angle_gamma   90.00
#
_symmetry.space_group_name_H-M   'P 1'
#
loop_
_entity.id
_entity.type
_entity.pdbx_description
1 polymer ?
#
loop_
_entity_poly.entity_id
_entity_poly.type
_entity_poly.pdbx_seq_one_letter_code
_entity_poly.pdbx_strand_id
1 'polypeptide(L)'
;MSGTCPRCRYARNKKAGGKLLHGIPEVTDSKQLREVLVRIDRNLRQDEALMQDETASFIMGVLEAKIGGKEYFLVASSGRNPDPWIEKKHLDGITYHPGAWETVNPQVPERHTGWWTVRNENVDLDTSIRSVSNPCAAIKLLLGLGRKKPAWKSVEYLRMSEMVFVGRAADDPSKRQWHGKGATSSWTAHSCDACEARIPYLICDVPANQIVD
;
A
#
# COMPACT_ATOMS: atom_id res chain seq x y z
N MET A 1 14.18 18.02 -4.10
CA MET A 1 15.23 17.05 -3.74
C MET A 1 14.56 15.76 -3.26
N SER A 2 14.34 14.75 -4.12
CA SER A 2 13.42 13.62 -3.81
C SER A 2 14.00 12.22 -4.04
N GLY A 3 15.31 12.05 -3.87
CA GLY A 3 16.01 10.77 -4.08
C GLY A 3 16.32 9.97 -2.82
N THR A 4 16.19 10.59 -1.64
CA THR A 4 16.73 10.06 -0.38
C THR A 4 15.61 9.61 0.55
N CYS A 5 15.76 8.42 1.13
CA CYS A 5 14.83 7.95 2.16
C CYS A 5 14.94 8.84 3.41
N PRO A 6 13.83 9.40 3.91
CA PRO A 6 13.85 10.28 5.07
C PRO A 6 14.18 9.54 6.37
N ARG A 7 14.01 8.21 6.40
CA ARG A 7 14.35 7.35 7.55
C ARG A 7 15.84 7.00 7.59
N CYS A 8 16.37 6.36 6.56
CA CYS A 8 17.75 5.86 6.56
C CYS A 8 18.79 6.78 5.88
N ARG A 9 18.35 7.92 5.32
CA ARG A 9 19.19 8.89 4.59
C ARG A 9 19.96 8.34 3.39
N TYR A 10 19.75 7.08 3.00
CA TYR A 10 20.29 6.53 1.76
C TYR A 10 19.48 6.95 0.54
N ALA A 11 20.18 7.26 -0.55
CA ALA A 11 19.57 7.44 -1.85
C ALA A 11 19.01 6.10 -2.35
N ARG A 12 17.85 6.13 -3.02
CA ARG A 12 17.11 4.94 -3.50
C ARG A 12 17.96 3.92 -4.24
N ASN A 13 18.87 4.39 -5.10
CA ASN A 13 19.70 3.57 -5.95
C ASN A 13 21.13 3.37 -5.40
N LYS A 14 21.42 3.83 -4.17
CA LYS A 14 22.75 3.71 -3.57
C LYS A 14 23.06 2.23 -3.34
N LYS A 15 24.22 1.79 -3.82
CA LYS A 15 24.71 0.40 -3.67
C LYS A 15 26.01 0.34 -2.89
N ALA A 16 26.21 -0.76 -2.16
CA ALA A 16 27.51 -1.16 -1.60
C ALA A 16 27.71 -2.66 -1.86
N GLY A 17 28.88 -3.04 -2.36
CA GLY A 17 29.15 -4.44 -2.73
C GLY A 17 28.16 -5.01 -3.76
N GLY A 18 27.66 -4.16 -4.68
CA GLY A 18 26.68 -4.53 -5.72
C GLY A 18 25.23 -4.65 -5.25
N LYS A 19 24.95 -4.55 -3.93
CA LYS A 19 23.60 -4.63 -3.36
C LYS A 19 23.07 -3.24 -3.03
N LEU A 20 21.75 -3.03 -3.18
CA LEU A 20 21.10 -1.80 -2.75
C LEU A 20 21.18 -1.66 -1.23
N LEU A 21 21.52 -0.45 -0.76
CA LEU A 21 21.50 -0.13 0.67
C LEU A 21 20.08 0.15 1.19
N HIS A 22 19.15 0.51 0.30
CA HIS A 22 17.73 0.58 0.54
C HIS A 22 17.06 -0.31 -0.51
N GLY A 23 16.62 -1.51 -0.12
CA GLY A 23 16.22 -2.58 -1.03
C GLY A 23 14.90 -2.37 -1.75
N ILE A 24 14.05 -1.43 -1.31
CA ILE A 24 12.84 -1.02 -2.03
C ILE A 24 13.02 0.41 -2.59
N PRO A 25 13.67 0.57 -3.76
CA PRO A 25 13.88 1.89 -4.35
C PRO A 25 12.57 2.54 -4.84
N GLU A 26 11.62 1.72 -5.26
CA GLU A 26 10.34 2.15 -5.83
C GLU A 26 9.30 1.03 -5.68
N VAL A 27 8.06 1.41 -5.40
CA VAL A 27 6.93 0.49 -5.46
C VAL A 27 6.28 0.59 -6.84
N THR A 28 6.53 -0.43 -7.66
CA THR A 28 6.12 -0.41 -9.08
C THR A 28 4.73 -0.99 -9.28
N ASP A 29 4.04 -0.49 -10.30
CA ASP A 29 2.76 -1.04 -10.76
C ASP A 29 2.99 -2.20 -11.76
N SER A 30 1.96 -3.02 -12.01
CA SER A 30 2.00 -4.01 -13.08
C SER A 30 0.63 -4.31 -13.67
N LYS A 31 0.62 -4.78 -14.93
CA LYS A 31 -0.61 -5.14 -15.64
C LYS A 31 -1.41 -6.21 -14.89
N GLN A 32 -0.73 -7.21 -14.34
CA GLN A 32 -1.35 -8.30 -13.59
C GLN A 32 -2.08 -7.79 -12.35
N LEU A 33 -1.49 -6.84 -11.62
CA LEU A 33 -2.14 -6.23 -10.45
C LEU A 33 -3.37 -5.40 -10.83
N ARG A 34 -3.32 -4.69 -11.95
CA ARG A 34 -4.51 -4.00 -12.49
C ARG A 34 -5.62 -4.99 -12.83
N GLU A 35 -5.29 -6.14 -13.42
CA GLU A 35 -6.26 -7.20 -13.73
C GLU A 35 -6.90 -7.80 -12.47
N VAL A 36 -6.13 -7.96 -11.39
CA VAL A 36 -6.67 -8.35 -10.07
C VAL A 36 -7.67 -7.31 -9.57
N LEU A 37 -7.33 -6.02 -9.63
CA LEU A 37 -8.24 -4.94 -9.23
C LEU A 37 -9.52 -4.90 -10.06
N VAL A 38 -9.43 -5.12 -11.39
CA VAL A 38 -10.61 -5.23 -12.26
C VAL A 38 -11.49 -6.40 -11.84
N ARG A 39 -10.91 -7.53 -11.45
CA ARG A 39 -11.69 -8.68 -10.95
C ARG A 39 -12.39 -8.35 -9.64
N ILE A 40 -11.69 -7.71 -8.71
CA ILE A 40 -12.28 -7.27 -7.43
C ILE A 40 -13.41 -6.27 -7.67
N ASP A 41 -13.23 -5.26 -8.54
CA ASP A 41 -14.28 -4.30 -8.91
C ASP A 41 -15.54 -5.00 -9.44
N ARG A 42 -15.38 -5.98 -10.33
CA ARG A 42 -16.52 -6.77 -10.83
C ARG A 42 -17.24 -7.52 -9.72
N ASN A 43 -16.51 -8.13 -8.80
CA ASN A 43 -17.09 -8.86 -7.68
C ASN A 43 -17.81 -7.91 -6.70
N LEU A 44 -17.24 -6.73 -6.41
CA LEU A 44 -17.87 -5.70 -5.57
C LEU A 44 -19.17 -5.19 -6.20
N ARG A 45 -19.22 -5.04 -7.54
CA ARG A 45 -20.44 -4.64 -8.26
C ARG A 45 -21.56 -5.68 -8.19
N GLN A 46 -21.25 -6.92 -7.83
CA GLN A 46 -22.24 -7.98 -7.62
C GLN A 46 -22.74 -8.04 -6.16
N ASP A 47 -22.10 -7.33 -5.23
CA ASP A 47 -22.58 -7.21 -3.86
C ASP A 47 -23.68 -6.13 -3.79
N GLU A 48 -24.94 -6.56 -3.85
CA GLU A 48 -26.09 -5.65 -3.81
C GLU A 48 -26.14 -4.82 -2.52
N ALA A 49 -25.70 -5.35 -1.37
CA ALA A 49 -25.69 -4.58 -0.13
C ALA A 49 -24.71 -3.41 -0.23
N LEU A 50 -23.51 -3.67 -0.76
CA LEU A 50 -22.52 -2.63 -1.04
C LEU A 50 -23.00 -1.63 -2.08
N MET A 51 -23.69 -2.08 -3.12
CA MET A 51 -24.15 -1.21 -4.22
C MET A 51 -25.28 -0.25 -3.83
N GLN A 52 -25.96 -0.52 -2.71
CA GLN A 52 -26.97 0.37 -2.10
C GLN A 52 -26.40 1.25 -0.98
N ASP A 53 -25.14 1.04 -0.59
CA ASP A 53 -24.49 1.86 0.43
C ASP A 53 -24.03 3.20 -0.17
N GLU A 54 -24.62 4.29 0.32
CA GLU A 54 -24.32 5.67 -0.10
C GLU A 54 -22.90 6.12 0.27
N THR A 55 -22.22 5.38 1.14
CA THR A 55 -20.85 5.65 1.59
C THR A 55 -19.80 4.77 0.90
N ALA A 56 -20.21 3.83 0.03
CA ALA A 56 -19.33 2.90 -0.69
C ALA A 56 -18.50 3.58 -1.79
N SER A 57 -17.58 4.44 -1.37
CA SER A 57 -16.64 5.17 -2.23
C SER A 57 -15.25 5.11 -1.61
N PHE A 58 -14.35 4.32 -2.19
CA PHE A 58 -13.03 4.04 -1.61
C PHE A 58 -12.00 3.68 -2.69
N ILE A 59 -10.71 3.75 -2.33
CA ILE A 59 -9.62 3.24 -3.15
C ILE A 59 -9.38 1.79 -2.79
N MET A 60 -9.44 0.91 -3.77
CA MET A 60 -8.96 -0.47 -3.70
C MET A 60 -7.45 -0.48 -3.97
N GLY A 61 -6.72 -1.35 -3.29
CA GLY A 61 -5.32 -1.58 -3.58
C GLY A 61 -4.95 -3.04 -3.45
N VAL A 62 -3.97 -3.46 -4.24
CA VAL A 62 -3.38 -4.79 -4.20
C VAL A 62 -1.87 -4.68 -4.12
N LEU A 63 -1.23 -5.52 -3.31
CA LEU A 63 0.21 -5.62 -3.14
C LEU A 63 0.68 -7.04 -3.41
N GLU A 64 1.75 -7.14 -4.19
CA GLU A 64 2.48 -8.38 -4.42
C GLU A 64 3.93 -8.17 -3.99
N ALA A 65 4.45 -9.04 -3.12
CA ALA A 65 5.84 -8.96 -2.69
C ALA A 65 6.47 -10.33 -2.56
N LYS A 66 7.78 -10.39 -2.82
CA LYS A 66 8.62 -11.53 -2.49
C LYS A 66 9.79 -11.05 -1.64
N ILE A 67 9.82 -11.55 -0.40
CA ILE A 67 10.78 -11.15 0.64
C ILE A 67 11.34 -12.41 1.29
N GLY A 68 12.66 -12.57 1.24
CA GLY A 68 13.35 -13.74 1.77
C GLY A 68 12.86 -15.04 1.14
N GLY A 69 12.45 -14.99 -0.13
CA GLY A 69 11.91 -16.14 -0.88
C GLY A 69 10.44 -16.47 -0.60
N LYS A 70 9.78 -15.78 0.34
CA LYS A 70 8.35 -15.95 0.62
C LYS A 70 7.52 -14.90 -0.12
N GLU A 71 6.43 -15.33 -0.72
CA GLU A 71 5.51 -14.48 -1.48
C GLU A 71 4.31 -14.02 -0.62
N TYR A 72 3.82 -12.82 -0.89
CA TYR A 72 2.72 -12.17 -0.19
C TYR A 72 1.79 -11.50 -1.21
N PHE A 73 0.49 -11.77 -1.10
CA PHE A 73 -0.56 -11.26 -1.98
C PHE A 73 -1.66 -10.63 -1.14
N LEU A 74 -1.64 -9.30 -1.02
CA LEU A 74 -2.50 -8.57 -0.08
C LEU A 74 -3.46 -7.66 -0.82
N VAL A 75 -4.65 -7.48 -0.26
CA VAL A 75 -5.71 -6.59 -0.75
C VAL A 75 -6.15 -5.68 0.38
N ALA A 76 -6.38 -4.40 0.12
CA ALA A 76 -6.92 -3.48 1.10
C ALA A 76 -7.82 -2.43 0.45
N SER A 77 -8.73 -1.87 1.25
CA SER A 77 -9.49 -0.68 0.91
C SER A 77 -9.04 0.51 1.75
N SER A 78 -9.02 1.72 1.18
CA SER A 78 -8.71 2.96 1.89
C SER A 78 -9.63 3.22 3.07
N GLY A 79 -9.22 4.10 3.97
CA GLY A 79 -10.00 4.53 5.12
C GLY A 79 -9.66 3.81 6.41
N ARG A 80 -10.27 4.30 7.49
CA ARG A 80 -10.06 3.84 8.87
C ARG A 80 -11.22 2.97 9.36
N ASN A 81 -12.10 2.55 8.45
CA ASN A 81 -13.26 1.73 8.82
C ASN A 81 -12.79 0.45 9.54
N PRO A 82 -13.44 0.09 10.66
CA PRO A 82 -13.10 -1.11 11.40
C PRO A 82 -13.27 -2.37 10.55
N ASP A 83 -14.24 -2.33 9.63
CA ASP A 83 -14.51 -3.37 8.65
C ASP A 83 -13.96 -2.97 7.27
N PRO A 84 -13.24 -3.87 6.58
CA PRO A 84 -12.77 -3.60 5.23
C PRO A 84 -13.92 -3.66 4.23
N TRP A 85 -13.91 -2.78 3.23
CA TRP A 85 -14.87 -2.85 2.12
C TRP A 85 -14.68 -4.10 1.24
N ILE A 86 -13.46 -4.62 1.18
CA ILE A 86 -13.11 -5.77 0.37
C ILE A 86 -13.03 -7.00 1.27
N GLU A 87 -14.08 -7.78 1.36
CA GLU A 87 -14.12 -9.04 2.09
C GLU A 87 -13.60 -10.24 1.26
N LYS A 88 -13.45 -11.39 1.92
CA LYS A 88 -13.00 -12.65 1.29
C LYS A 88 -13.85 -13.03 0.06
N LYS A 89 -15.17 -12.85 0.12
CA LYS A 89 -16.11 -13.15 -0.98
C LYS A 89 -15.79 -12.35 -2.25
N HIS A 90 -15.16 -11.18 -2.12
CA HIS A 90 -14.79 -10.33 -3.26
C HIS A 90 -13.48 -10.78 -3.95
N LEU A 91 -12.77 -11.77 -3.40
CA LEU A 91 -11.51 -12.27 -3.96
C LEU A 91 -11.71 -13.46 -4.91
N ASP A 92 -12.95 -13.94 -5.06
CA ASP A 92 -13.25 -15.14 -5.83
C ASP A 92 -13.03 -14.95 -7.34
N GLY A 93 -12.42 -15.96 -7.96
CA GLY A 93 -12.12 -16.00 -9.40
C GLY A 93 -10.97 -15.09 -9.85
N ILE A 94 -10.14 -14.59 -8.92
CA ILE A 94 -8.83 -14.04 -9.28
C ILE A 94 -7.94 -15.17 -9.80
N THR A 95 -7.47 -15.06 -11.05
CA THR A 95 -6.68 -16.11 -11.73
C THR A 95 -5.17 -15.97 -11.55
N TYR A 96 -4.68 -14.76 -11.28
CA TYR A 96 -3.28 -14.50 -10.94
C TYR A 96 -3.05 -14.86 -9.47
N HIS A 97 -2.26 -15.89 -9.17
CA HIS A 97 -2.11 -16.48 -7.81
C HIS A 97 -3.45 -16.89 -7.16
N PRO A 98 -4.17 -17.86 -7.74
CA PRO A 98 -5.50 -18.23 -7.30
C PRO A 98 -5.50 -18.73 -5.85
N GLY A 99 -6.41 -18.20 -5.03
CA GLY A 99 -6.56 -18.56 -3.62
C GLY A 99 -5.49 -18.01 -2.68
N ALA A 100 -4.47 -17.30 -3.19
CA ALA A 100 -3.39 -16.75 -2.37
C ALA A 100 -3.67 -15.33 -1.83
N TRP A 101 -4.62 -14.61 -2.43
CA TRP A 101 -4.96 -13.24 -2.06
C TRP A 101 -5.67 -13.16 -0.72
N GLU A 102 -5.26 -12.17 0.08
CA GLU A 102 -5.75 -11.96 1.42
C GLU A 102 -6.14 -10.48 1.64
N THR A 103 -7.33 -10.24 2.20
CA THR A 103 -7.68 -8.91 2.71
C THR A 103 -6.91 -8.58 3.99
N VAL A 104 -6.27 -7.42 4.02
CA VAL A 104 -5.68 -6.82 5.23
C VAL A 104 -6.42 -5.53 5.61
N ASN A 105 -6.72 -5.39 6.90
CA ASN A 105 -7.31 -4.17 7.47
C ASN A 105 -6.56 -3.70 8.73
N PRO A 106 -5.28 -3.31 8.64
CA PRO A 106 -4.56 -2.85 9.81
C PRO A 106 -5.08 -1.50 10.30
N GLN A 107 -5.07 -1.32 11.62
CA GLN A 107 -5.19 -0.02 12.26
C GLN A 107 -4.05 0.89 11.76
N VAL A 108 -4.43 2.08 11.29
CA VAL A 108 -3.50 3.10 10.81
C VAL A 108 -3.30 4.11 11.94
N PRO A 109 -2.07 4.50 12.31
CA PRO A 109 -1.87 5.55 13.30
C PRO A 109 -2.48 6.90 12.85
N GLU A 110 -3.01 7.66 13.79
CA GLU A 110 -3.55 9.02 13.54
C GLU A 110 -2.47 10.09 13.65
N ARG A 111 -1.48 9.85 14.51
CA ARG A 111 -0.40 10.77 14.83
C ARG A 111 0.84 10.45 14.01
N HIS A 112 1.89 11.26 14.15
CA HIS A 112 3.18 11.00 13.50
C HIS A 112 3.94 9.82 14.14
N THR A 113 3.52 9.37 15.32
CA THR A 113 4.16 8.27 16.06
C THR A 113 3.40 6.96 15.90
N GLY A 114 4.07 5.85 16.23
CA GLY A 114 3.44 4.52 16.25
C GLY A 114 3.29 3.86 14.88
N TRP A 115 4.01 4.34 13.86
CA TRP A 115 4.04 3.71 12.54
C TRP A 115 4.97 2.51 12.54
N TRP A 116 4.76 1.64 11.56
CA TRP A 116 5.54 0.42 11.40
C TRP A 116 6.01 0.31 9.97
N THR A 117 7.28 0.00 9.78
CA THR A 117 7.82 -0.31 8.46
C THR A 117 7.36 -1.70 8.00
N VAL A 118 7.60 -2.01 6.73
CA VAL A 118 7.45 -3.35 6.17
C VAL A 118 8.33 -4.37 6.92
N ARG A 119 9.41 -3.93 7.60
CA ARG A 119 10.22 -4.75 8.52
C ARG A 119 9.56 -5.07 9.85
N ASN A 120 8.37 -4.56 10.11
CA ASN A 120 7.77 -4.56 11.43
C ASN A 120 8.67 -3.88 12.47
N GLU A 121 9.31 -2.78 12.08
CA GLU A 121 10.07 -1.91 12.98
C GLU A 121 9.27 -0.62 13.22
N ASN A 122 9.21 -0.18 14.47
CA ASN A 122 8.52 1.06 14.81
C ASN A 122 9.30 2.27 14.25
N VAL A 123 8.58 3.26 13.74
CA VAL A 123 9.16 4.49 13.22
C VAL A 123 8.23 5.66 13.51
N ASP A 124 8.84 6.80 13.85
CA ASP A 124 8.16 8.08 13.92
C ASP A 124 8.37 8.85 12.61
N LEU A 125 7.28 9.44 12.14
CA LEU A 125 7.27 10.27 10.95
C LEU A 125 7.67 11.70 11.30
N ASP A 126 8.27 12.40 10.34
CA ASP A 126 8.51 13.83 10.46
C ASP A 126 7.19 14.60 10.70
N THR A 127 7.22 15.55 11.65
CA THR A 127 6.06 16.35 12.06
C THR A 127 5.58 17.31 10.97
N SER A 128 6.42 17.60 9.96
CA SER A 128 6.04 18.38 8.78
C SER A 128 5.12 17.62 7.81
N ILE A 129 4.99 16.30 7.93
CA ILE A 129 4.15 15.49 7.04
C ILE A 129 2.67 15.69 7.39
N ARG A 130 1.91 16.35 6.51
CA ARG A 130 0.47 16.61 6.71
C ARG A 130 -0.30 15.37 7.20
N SER A 131 -1.20 15.56 8.16
CA SER A 131 -2.08 14.51 8.67
C SER A 131 -2.94 13.90 7.57
N VAL A 132 -3.28 12.62 7.71
CA VAL A 132 -4.18 11.92 6.79
C VAL A 132 -5.41 11.41 7.53
N SER A 133 -6.56 12.01 7.22
CA SER A 133 -7.86 11.58 7.76
C SER A 133 -8.28 10.25 7.14
N ASN A 134 -8.20 10.14 5.81
CA ASN A 134 -8.55 8.96 5.05
C ASN A 134 -7.30 8.35 4.37
N PRO A 135 -6.63 7.36 4.98
CA PRO A 135 -5.42 6.76 4.42
C PRO A 135 -5.73 5.97 3.15
N CYS A 136 -4.88 6.11 2.12
CA CYS A 136 -4.95 5.31 0.88
C CYS A 136 -4.77 3.81 1.17
N ALA A 137 -5.19 2.96 0.24
CA ALA A 137 -5.03 1.52 0.36
C ALA A 137 -3.56 1.12 0.47
N ALA A 138 -2.66 1.84 -0.22
CA ALA A 138 -1.21 1.71 -0.13
C ALA A 138 -0.68 1.65 1.31
N ILE A 139 -1.12 2.57 2.17
CA ILE A 139 -0.68 2.62 3.56
C ILE A 139 -1.06 1.34 4.31
N LYS A 140 -2.30 0.87 4.10
CA LYS A 140 -2.82 -0.33 4.74
C LYS A 140 -2.16 -1.60 4.22
N LEU A 141 -1.82 -1.64 2.93
CA LEU A 141 -1.06 -2.74 2.34
C LEU A 141 0.34 -2.84 2.93
N LEU A 142 1.06 -1.73 3.03
CA LEU A 142 2.43 -1.71 3.60
C LEU A 142 2.43 -2.06 5.09
N LEU A 143 1.50 -1.51 5.87
CA LEU A 143 1.33 -1.89 7.28
C LEU A 143 0.91 -3.36 7.42
N GLY A 144 0.03 -3.84 6.55
CA GLY A 144 -0.42 -5.23 6.49
C GLY A 144 0.74 -6.18 6.21
N LEU A 145 1.61 -5.83 5.26
CA LEU A 145 2.83 -6.57 4.96
C LEU A 145 3.78 -6.61 6.16
N GLY A 146 3.98 -5.48 6.85
CA GLY A 146 4.75 -5.42 8.09
C GLY A 146 4.23 -6.39 9.14
N ARG A 147 2.91 -6.45 9.36
CA ARG A 147 2.28 -7.37 10.31
C ARG A 147 2.47 -8.86 9.99
N LYS A 148 2.83 -9.20 8.75
CA LYS A 148 3.22 -10.57 8.37
C LYS A 148 4.57 -10.99 8.95
N LYS A 149 5.33 -10.04 9.51
CA LYS A 149 6.69 -10.23 10.04
C LYS A 149 7.56 -11.03 9.06
N PRO A 150 7.76 -10.55 7.81
CA PRO A 150 8.59 -11.26 6.84
C PRO A 150 9.99 -11.53 7.40
N ALA A 151 10.61 -12.63 6.99
CA ALA A 151 12.03 -12.85 7.29
C ALA A 151 12.87 -11.95 6.39
N TRP A 152 13.15 -10.73 6.86
CA TRP A 152 13.81 -9.68 6.09
C TRP A 152 15.30 -9.95 5.88
N LYS A 153 15.59 -10.78 4.88
CA LYS A 153 16.94 -11.07 4.36
C LYS A 153 17.24 -10.30 3.07
N SER A 154 16.31 -10.37 2.12
CA SER A 154 16.36 -9.72 0.82
C SER A 154 14.95 -9.37 0.37
N VAL A 155 14.80 -8.27 -0.34
CA VAL A 155 13.59 -7.97 -1.11
C VAL A 155 13.87 -8.34 -2.54
N GLU A 156 13.14 -9.33 -3.06
CA GLU A 156 13.22 -9.70 -4.46
C GLU A 156 12.38 -8.76 -5.33
N TYR A 157 11.16 -8.45 -4.87
CA TYR A 157 10.32 -7.41 -5.45
C TYR A 157 9.21 -6.97 -4.48
N LEU A 158 8.71 -5.75 -4.69
CA LEU A 158 7.48 -5.25 -4.12
C LEU A 158 6.76 -4.43 -5.20
N ARG A 159 5.53 -4.84 -5.53
CA ARG A 159 4.67 -4.20 -6.52
C ARG A 159 3.33 -3.87 -5.90
N MET A 160 2.70 -2.81 -6.38
CA MET A 160 1.41 -2.39 -5.88
C MET A 160 0.63 -1.65 -6.95
N SER A 161 -0.68 -1.83 -6.94
CA SER A 161 -1.61 -1.09 -7.81
C SER A 161 -2.78 -0.59 -6.98
N GLU A 162 -3.36 0.55 -7.38
CA GLU A 162 -4.54 1.14 -6.75
C GLU A 162 -5.60 1.47 -7.83
N MET A 163 -6.87 1.34 -7.47
CA MET A 163 -8.02 1.64 -8.33
C MET A 163 -9.16 2.20 -7.48
N VAL A 164 -9.87 3.21 -7.99
CA VAL A 164 -11.06 3.75 -7.31
C VAL A 164 -12.25 2.83 -7.51
N PHE A 165 -13.01 2.61 -6.44
CA PHE A 165 -14.35 2.06 -6.48
C PHE A 165 -15.36 3.11 -6.02
N VAL A 166 -16.45 3.25 -6.78
CA VAL A 166 -17.62 4.07 -6.40
C VAL A 166 -18.88 3.23 -6.67
N GLY A 167 -19.60 2.91 -5.60
CA GLY A 167 -20.88 2.21 -5.65
C GLY A 167 -21.95 3.03 -6.37
N ARG A 168 -23.02 2.37 -6.82
CA ARG A 168 -24.10 3.04 -7.58
C ARG A 168 -24.81 4.09 -6.74
N ALA A 169 -25.09 3.79 -5.47
CA ALA A 169 -25.73 4.71 -4.52
C ALA A 169 -24.78 5.78 -3.96
N ALA A 170 -23.46 5.64 -4.15
CA ALA A 170 -22.49 6.55 -3.56
C ALA A 170 -22.44 7.91 -4.30
N ASP A 171 -22.74 8.97 -3.57
CA ASP A 171 -22.72 10.37 -4.05
C ASP A 171 -21.40 11.08 -3.65
N ASP A 172 -20.28 10.58 -4.17
CA ASP A 172 -18.98 11.25 -4.03
C ASP A 172 -18.33 11.46 -5.41
N PRO A 173 -18.63 12.58 -6.08
CA PRO A 173 -18.06 12.90 -7.39
C PRO A 173 -16.55 13.17 -7.33
N SER A 174 -15.99 13.50 -6.16
CA SER A 174 -14.57 13.84 -6.02
C SER A 174 -13.66 12.64 -6.20
N LYS A 175 -14.08 11.44 -5.78
CA LYS A 175 -13.31 10.21 -5.99
C LYS A 175 -13.35 9.72 -7.44
N ARG A 176 -14.41 10.02 -8.20
CA ARG A 176 -14.51 9.63 -9.62
C ARG A 176 -13.42 10.27 -10.49
N GLN A 177 -12.88 11.40 -10.06
CA GLN A 177 -11.78 12.13 -10.72
C GLN A 177 -10.39 11.76 -10.18
N TRP A 178 -10.32 10.86 -9.19
CA TRP A 178 -9.04 10.47 -8.62
C TRP A 178 -8.31 9.56 -9.62
N HIS A 179 -7.20 10.05 -10.13
CA HIS A 179 -6.29 9.31 -10.99
C HIS A 179 -4.90 9.18 -10.37
N GLY A 180 -4.76 9.53 -9.09
CA GLY A 180 -3.48 9.64 -8.42
C GLY A 180 -2.42 10.47 -9.15
N LYS A 181 -1.19 10.44 -8.67
CA LYS A 181 -0.06 11.15 -9.31
C LYS A 181 0.96 10.22 -9.98
N GLY A 182 0.55 9.00 -10.35
CA GLY A 182 1.41 7.88 -10.79
C GLY A 182 2.28 8.08 -12.06
N ALA A 183 2.48 9.31 -12.53
CA ALA A 183 3.54 9.67 -13.48
C ALA A 183 4.55 10.70 -12.92
N THR A 184 4.26 11.37 -11.80
CA THR A 184 5.10 12.44 -11.21
C THR A 184 5.56 12.16 -9.77
N SER A 185 4.99 11.18 -9.07
CA SER A 185 5.39 10.81 -7.71
C SER A 185 6.21 9.52 -7.66
N SER A 186 7.44 9.65 -7.17
CA SER A 186 8.53 8.71 -7.43
C SER A 186 8.58 7.48 -6.50
N TRP A 187 7.50 7.17 -5.78
CA TRP A 187 7.53 6.17 -4.70
C TRP A 187 6.37 5.15 -4.73
N THR A 188 5.22 5.42 -5.37
CA THR A 188 4.09 4.46 -5.52
C THR A 188 3.12 4.84 -6.63
N ALA A 189 2.34 3.84 -7.07
CA ALA A 189 1.06 4.02 -7.75
C ALA A 189 0.11 4.94 -6.94
N HIS A 190 -0.22 6.07 -7.53
CA HIS A 190 -1.47 6.84 -7.38
C HIS A 190 -1.92 7.40 -6.01
N SER A 191 -1.26 7.15 -4.88
CA SER A 191 -1.67 7.69 -3.56
C SER A 191 -1.76 9.23 -3.46
N CYS A 192 -2.45 9.76 -2.44
CA CYS A 192 -2.50 11.21 -2.16
C CYS A 192 -1.18 11.73 -1.56
N ASP A 193 -0.90 13.04 -1.68
CA ASP A 193 0.36 13.68 -1.22
C ASP A 193 0.75 13.32 0.21
N ALA A 194 -0.24 13.27 1.12
CA ALA A 194 -0.01 12.89 2.51
C ALA A 194 0.42 11.42 2.66
N CYS A 195 -0.17 10.50 1.88
CA CYS A 195 0.23 9.10 1.89
C CYS A 195 1.59 8.90 1.21
N GLU A 196 1.84 9.58 0.09
CA GLU A 196 3.13 9.54 -0.62
C GLU A 196 4.30 9.95 0.26
N ALA A 197 4.14 10.98 1.09
CA ALA A 197 5.18 11.40 2.03
C ALA A 197 5.51 10.36 3.12
N ARG A 198 4.59 9.44 3.42
CA ARG A 198 4.74 8.39 4.45
C ARG A 198 5.41 7.14 3.90
N ILE A 199 5.09 6.76 2.67
CA ILE A 199 5.56 5.55 2.01
C ILE A 199 7.09 5.33 2.15
N PRO A 200 7.97 6.34 1.94
CA PRO A 200 9.41 6.16 2.09
C PRO A 200 9.86 5.69 3.49
N TYR A 201 9.11 6.03 4.54
CA TYR A 201 9.35 5.50 5.88
C TYR A 201 8.89 4.05 5.96
N LEU A 202 7.71 3.76 5.44
CA LEU A 202 7.08 2.46 5.54
C LEU A 202 7.83 1.39 4.75
N ILE A 203 8.32 1.70 3.55
CA ILE A 203 9.08 0.74 2.73
C ILE A 203 10.56 0.62 3.11
N CYS A 204 11.05 1.47 4.03
CA CYS A 204 12.45 1.47 4.39
C CYS A 204 12.83 0.13 5.04
N ASP A 205 13.74 -0.58 4.38
CA ASP A 205 14.19 -1.91 4.76
C ASP A 205 15.59 -1.93 5.40
N VAL A 206 16.14 -0.76 5.73
CA VAL A 206 17.38 -0.65 6.52
C VAL A 206 17.07 -0.94 7.99
N PRO A 207 17.72 -1.93 8.63
CA PRO A 207 17.54 -2.17 10.06
C PRO A 207 17.84 -0.92 10.90
N ALA A 208 17.03 -0.66 11.94
CA ALA A 208 17.21 0.52 12.80
C ALA A 208 18.63 0.64 13.37
N ASN A 209 19.28 -0.47 13.74
CA ASN A 209 20.64 -0.49 14.27
C ASN A 209 21.75 -0.23 13.22
N GLN A 210 21.38 -0.04 11.95
CA GLN A 210 22.29 0.30 10.85
C GLN A 210 22.06 1.72 10.33
N ILE A 211 21.06 2.44 10.87
CA ILE A 211 20.82 3.85 10.57
C ILE A 211 21.79 4.65 11.44
N VAL A 212 22.70 5.36 10.78
CA VAL A 212 23.67 6.25 11.42
C VAL A 212 23.10 7.66 11.36
N ASP A 213 23.10 8.37 12.49
CA ASP A 213 22.61 9.75 12.61
C ASP A 213 23.44 10.74 11.76
#